data_AF-A0A952EU12-F1
#
_entry.id   AF-A0A952EU12-F1
#
_cell.length_a   1.000
_cell.length_b   1.000
_cell.length_c   1.000
_cell.angle_alpha   90.00
_cell.angle_beta   90.00
_cell.angle_gamma   90.00
#
_symmetry.space_group_name_H-M   'P 1'
#
loop_
_entity.id
_entity.type
_entity.pdbx_description
1 polymer ?
#
loop_
_entity_poly.entity_id
_entity_poly.type
_entity_poly.pdbx_seq_one_letter_code
_entity_poly.pdbx_strand_id
1 'polypeptide(L)' 'GVAIVPRFLVEDELASGALTIPINQPIESQQAYWLVYPEEKKDRPAVKAFRSWLLDQCA' A
#
# COMPACT_ATOMS: atom_id res chain seq x y z
N GLY A 1 7.04 19.12 -12.41
CA GLY A 1 5.70 18.65 -12.85
C GLY A 1 4.84 18.37 -11.64
N VAL A 2 3.60 17.90 -11.82
CA VAL A 2 2.67 17.51 -10.74
C VAL A 2 2.12 16.12 -11.03
N ALA A 3 1.95 15.29 -10.01
CA ALA A 3 1.37 13.95 -10.11
C ALA A 3 0.45 13.68 -8.91
N ILE A 4 -0.46 12.71 -9.06
CA ILE A 4 -1.29 12.17 -7.99
C ILE A 4 -0.81 10.75 -7.72
N VAL A 5 -0.38 10.48 -6.50
CA VAL A 5 0.18 9.18 -6.09
C VAL A 5 -0.28 8.83 -4.68
N PRO A 6 -0.35 7.52 -4.33
CA PRO A 6 -0.49 7.10 -2.94
C PRO A 6 0.64 7.65 -2.06
N ARG A 7 0.29 8.18 -0.88
CA ARG A 7 1.23 8.86 0.01
C ARG A 7 2.40 7.99 0.45
N PHE A 8 2.12 6.72 0.77
CA PHE A 8 3.13 5.76 1.25
C PHE A 8 4.23 5.46 0.21
N LEU A 9 4.05 5.83 -1.07
CA LEU A 9 5.07 5.67 -2.10
C LEU A 9 6.10 6.80 -2.13
N VAL A 10 5.86 7.90 -1.40
CA VAL A 10 6.69 9.12 -1.47
C VAL A 10 6.99 9.71 -0.09
N GLU A 11 6.91 8.91 0.97
CA GLU A 11 7.12 9.39 2.35
C GLU A 11 8.53 9.93 2.57
N ASP A 12 9.54 9.29 1.99
CA ASP A 12 10.94 9.71 2.11
C ASP A 12 11.21 11.03 1.38
N GLU A 13 10.64 11.23 0.20
CA GLU A 13 10.74 12.48 -0.56
C GLU A 13 10.02 13.63 0.15
N LEU A 14 8.89 13.34 0.80
CA LEU A 14 8.18 14.31 1.62
C LEU A 14 8.98 14.66 2.90
N ALA A 15 9.60 13.66 3.54
CA ALA A 15 10.42 13.86 4.73
C ALA A 15 11.72 14.64 4.42
N SER A 16 12.34 14.38 3.28
CA SER A 16 13.55 15.08 2.82
C SER A 16 13.28 16.44 2.19
N GLY A 17 12.01 16.76 1.87
CA GLY A 17 11.62 18.00 1.19
C GLY A 17 11.89 18.00 -0.32
N ALA A 18 12.27 16.86 -0.90
CA ALA A 18 12.40 16.69 -2.35
C ALA A 18 11.04 16.80 -3.06
N LEU A 19 9.96 16.41 -2.38
CA LEU A 19 8.58 16.65 -2.79
C LEU A 19 7.85 17.54 -1.79
N THR A 20 6.86 18.27 -2.29
CA THR A 20 5.93 19.05 -1.47
C THR A 20 4.50 18.72 -1.88
N ILE A 21 3.56 18.88 -0.95
CA ILE A 21 2.13 18.72 -1.23
C ILE A 21 1.57 20.11 -1.54
N PRO A 22 1.37 20.48 -2.81
CA PRO A 22 0.88 21.81 -3.17
C PRO A 22 -0.57 22.04 -2.77
N ILE A 23 -1.38 20.96 -2.69
CA ILE A 23 -2.80 20.99 -2.31
C ILE A 23 -3.04 19.85 -1.33
N ASN A 24 -3.36 20.18 -0.09
CA ASN A 24 -3.60 19.18 0.96
C ASN A 24 -5.07 18.74 0.98
N GLN A 25 -5.51 18.12 -0.12
CA GLN A 25 -6.85 17.52 -0.27
C GLN A 25 -6.69 16.06 -0.72
N PRO A 26 -6.48 15.11 0.21
CA PRO A 26 -6.36 13.70 -0.14
C PRO A 26 -7.70 13.18 -0.69
N ILE A 27 -7.60 12.29 -1.68
CA ILE A 27 -8.74 11.64 -2.31
C ILE A 27 -8.61 10.15 -2.03
N GLU A 28 -9.69 9.52 -1.59
CA GLU A 28 -9.73 8.06 -1.47
C GLU A 28 -9.76 7.42 -2.86
N SER A 29 -8.77 6.59 -3.14
CA SER A 29 -8.74 5.81 -4.38
C SER A 29 -9.73 4.66 -4.29
N GLN A 30 -10.43 4.38 -5.39
CA GLN A 30 -11.23 3.15 -5.53
C GLN A 30 -10.37 1.91 -5.81
N GLN A 31 -9.05 2.09 -6.00
CA GLN A 31 -8.11 1.01 -6.26
C GLN A 31 -7.60 0.41 -4.95
N ALA A 32 -7.27 -0.88 -4.99
CA ALA A 32 -6.73 -1.62 -3.85
C ALA A 32 -5.53 -2.49 -4.27
N TYR A 33 -4.68 -2.81 -3.30
CA TYR A 33 -3.60 -3.78 -3.46
C TYR A 33 -4.09 -5.18 -3.07
N TRP A 34 -3.78 -6.19 -3.89
CA TRP A 34 -4.28 -7.55 -3.72
C TRP A 34 -3.15 -8.55 -3.51
N LEU A 35 -3.33 -9.43 -2.53
CA LEU A 35 -2.50 -10.63 -2.37
C LEU A 35 -3.10 -11.76 -3.23
N VAL A 36 -2.35 -12.22 -4.24
CA VAL A 36 -2.79 -13.25 -5.18
C VAL A 36 -1.95 -14.52 -5.04
N TYR A 37 -2.62 -15.67 -4.96
CA TYR A 37 -2.00 -16.99 -4.97
C TYR A 37 -2.95 -18.02 -5.60
N PRO A 38 -2.45 -19.14 -6.16
CA PRO A 38 -3.29 -20.21 -6.68
C PRO A 38 -4.22 -20.77 -5.60
N GLU A 39 -5.48 -21.08 -5.94
CA GLU A 39 -6.48 -21.53 -4.97
C GLU A 39 -6.04 -22.80 -4.22
N GLU A 40 -5.28 -23.68 -4.88
CA GLU A 40 -4.74 -24.91 -4.28
C GLU A 40 -3.74 -24.63 -3.14
N LYS A 41 -3.22 -23.40 -3.05
CA LYS A 41 -2.27 -22.98 -2.00
C LYS A 41 -2.95 -22.27 -0.83
N LYS A 42 -4.25 -21.96 -0.92
CA LYS A 42 -5.00 -21.22 0.11
C LYS A 42 -4.90 -21.83 1.51
N ASP A 43 -4.89 -23.16 1.58
CA ASP A 43 -4.83 -23.88 2.86
C ASP A 43 -3.42 -24.16 3.37
N ARG A 44 -2.38 -23.80 2.62
CA ARG A 44 -1.00 -23.96 3.08
C ARG A 44 -0.75 -23.09 4.31
N PRO A 45 -0.21 -23.64 5.42
CA PRO A 45 0.04 -22.88 6.64
C PRO A 45 0.86 -21.61 6.41
N ALA A 46 1.88 -21.66 5.55
CA ALA A 46 2.71 -20.50 5.20
C ALA A 46 1.91 -19.38 4.52
N VAL A 47 0.96 -19.71 3.62
CA VAL A 47 0.11 -18.73 2.94
C VAL A 47 -0.84 -18.07 3.94
N LYS A 48 -1.44 -18.84 4.84
CA LYS A 48 -2.29 -18.32 5.91
C LYS A 48 -1.53 -17.40 6.86
N ALA A 49 -0.34 -17.82 7.30
CA ALA A 49 0.52 -17.04 8.18
C ALA A 49 0.92 -15.71 7.52
N PHE A 50 1.36 -15.74 6.25
CA PHE A 50 1.73 -14.54 5.53
C PHE A 50 0.54 -13.61 5.30
N ARG A 51 -0.63 -14.14 4.90
CA ARG A 51 -1.86 -13.34 4.75
C ARG A 51 -2.26 -12.67 6.06
N SER A 52 -2.23 -13.40 7.17
CA SER A 52 -2.56 -12.84 8.49
C SER A 52 -1.59 -11.73 8.86
N TRP A 53 -0.29 -12.01 8.79
CA TRP A 53 0.75 -11.03 9.07
C TRP A 53 0.62 -9.78 8.20
N LEU A 54 0.37 -9.93 6.89
CA LEU A 54 0.22 -8.80 5.97
C LEU A 54 -0.95 -7.90 6.35
N LEU A 55 -2.10 -8.50 6.73
CA LEU A 55 -3.26 -7.74 7.18
C LEU A 55 -2.99 -7.00 8.50
N ASP A 56 -2.23 -7.60 9.41
CA ASP A 56 -1.80 -6.96 10.66
C ASP A 56 -0.84 -5.77 10.42
N GLN A 57 -0.05 -5.80 9.34
CA GLN A 57 0.81 -4.66 8.95
C GLN A 57 0.03 -3.52 8.26
N CYS A 58 -1.20 -3.78 7.81
CA CYS A 58 -2.05 -2.78 7.14
C CYS A 58 -3.13 -2.18 8.06
N ALA A 59 -3.24 -2.66 9.30
CA ALA A 59 -4.14 -2.14 10.32
C ALA A 59 -3.55 -0.89 11.00
#